data_AF-A0A2K1J327-F1
#
_entry.id   AF-A0A2K1J327-F1
#
_cell.length_a   1.000
_cell.length_b   1.000
_cell.length_c   1.000
_cell.angle_alpha   90.00
_cell.angle_beta   90.00
_cell.angle_gamma   90.00
#
_symmetry.space_group_name_H-M   'P 1'
#
loop_
_entity.id
_entity.type
_entity.pdbx_description
1 polymer ?
#
loop_
_entity_poly.entity_id
_entity_poly.type
_entity_poly.pdbx_seq_one_letter_code
_entity_poly.pdbx_strand_id
1 'polypeptide(L)'
;MALSCGSISTSSSLCCLSPIACTPPASLACHFPLRGGYLQLESRHLASSLGFRNRKLSANCYGSGIRASLDNSSPGPDEDKNVSRRQALLAVLAFTIPGSQVFQPQRFPQALAVEDEQMKIELIQRELKKVLSKGKSAGVLRLSFHDAGTFDSSDNSGGMNGSLLFELERPESAGLQRPIKVLQKAKKEIELAFPVSWADLIAVAGAAAVLECDGPVIPVRLGRLDASGPDPEGKMPEETLTASELKRTFQSKGFSTQEMVALSGAHTIGNKGFGNPNLFDNSYFQILLQKPWKIGGPDDGMTSMIGLATDRALADDEECLEWVRVYAADQGRFFTDFSAVYTKLVNTGARWTPPQA
;
A
#
# COMPACT_ATOMS: atom_id res chain seq x y z
N MET A 1 -58.70 61.50 -28.66
CA MET A 1 -58.61 61.80 -27.21
C MET A 1 -57.22 61.32 -26.79
N ALA A 2 -56.17 62.13 -26.56
CA ALA A 2 -56.05 63.56 -26.19
C ALA A 2 -56.72 63.86 -24.83
N LEU A 3 -56.13 64.55 -23.84
CA LEU A 3 -54.95 65.45 -23.68
C LEU A 3 -54.18 65.11 -22.35
N SER A 4 -53.07 65.68 -21.83
CA SER A 4 -51.92 66.59 -22.14
C SER A 4 -50.91 66.37 -20.96
N CYS A 5 -49.56 66.36 -21.02
CA CYS A 5 -48.46 67.12 -21.68
C CYS A 5 -47.89 68.33 -20.86
N GLY A 6 -46.55 68.43 -20.77
CA GLY A 6 -45.71 69.51 -20.15
C GLY A 6 -44.92 69.09 -18.88
N SER A 7 -43.70 69.55 -18.52
CA SER A 7 -42.65 70.42 -19.14
C SER A 7 -41.32 70.23 -18.33
N ILE A 8 -40.12 69.92 -18.87
CA ILE A 8 -39.07 70.71 -19.60
C ILE A 8 -38.07 71.53 -18.71
N SER A 9 -36.75 71.35 -18.99
CA SER A 9 -35.55 72.15 -18.59
C SER A 9 -35.04 72.10 -17.13
N THR A 10 -33.76 72.38 -16.80
CA THR A 10 -32.63 72.96 -17.59
C THR A 10 -31.25 72.35 -17.25
N SER A 11 -30.20 72.65 -18.05
CA SER A 11 -28.80 72.19 -17.89
C SER A 11 -27.87 73.20 -17.18
N SER A 12 -26.72 72.75 -16.67
CA SER A 12 -25.45 73.50 -16.52
C SER A 12 -24.25 72.55 -16.38
N SER A 13 -23.02 73.04 -16.65
CA SER A 13 -21.85 72.20 -17.01
C SER A 13 -20.54 72.56 -16.28
N LEU A 14 -19.50 71.72 -16.47
CA LEU A 14 -18.06 71.95 -16.19
C LEU A 14 -17.67 71.89 -14.68
N CYS A 15 -16.47 71.47 -14.27
CA CYS A 15 -15.19 71.47 -15.00
C CYS A 15 -14.20 70.34 -14.57
N CYS A 16 -13.14 70.22 -15.39
CA CYS A 16 -11.99 69.30 -15.39
C CYS A 16 -11.26 69.01 -14.05
N LEU A 17 -10.66 67.81 -13.91
CA LEU A 17 -9.20 67.60 -14.05
C LEU A 17 -8.73 66.14 -13.73
N SER A 18 -8.25 65.44 -14.76
CA SER A 18 -7.11 64.49 -14.68
C SER A 18 -5.79 65.32 -14.88
N PRO A 19 -4.52 64.82 -14.82
CA PRO A 19 -4.07 63.49 -15.29
C PRO A 19 -2.80 62.89 -14.61
N ILE A 20 -2.20 61.91 -15.32
CA ILE A 20 -0.81 61.40 -15.27
C ILE A 20 -0.54 60.17 -14.37
N ALA A 21 0.12 59.19 -14.99
CA ALA A 21 0.68 57.99 -14.38
C ALA A 21 2.22 58.01 -14.49
N CYS A 22 2.90 57.25 -13.64
CA CYS A 22 4.35 57.02 -13.74
C CYS A 22 4.65 55.52 -13.94
N THR A 23 5.53 55.22 -14.89
CA THR A 23 6.10 53.89 -15.12
C THR A 23 7.38 53.67 -14.30
N PRO A 24 7.77 52.42 -14.01
CA PRO A 24 9.07 52.13 -13.41
C PRO A 24 10.20 52.16 -14.45
N PRO A 25 11.41 52.64 -14.11
CA PRO A 25 12.58 52.54 -14.96
C PRO A 25 13.31 51.19 -14.80
N ALA A 26 14.12 50.82 -15.79
CA ALA A 26 15.04 49.69 -15.73
C ALA A 26 16.40 50.09 -16.33
N SER A 27 17.52 49.65 -15.74
CA SER A 27 18.82 49.47 -16.45
C SER A 27 19.94 48.80 -15.62
N LEU A 28 20.58 47.82 -16.26
CA LEU A 28 22.00 47.43 -16.24
C LEU A 28 22.81 47.32 -14.92
N ALA A 29 23.05 46.05 -14.53
CA ALA A 29 24.35 45.34 -14.56
C ALA A 29 25.67 46.01 -14.07
N CYS A 30 26.46 45.29 -13.24
CA CYS A 30 27.73 44.64 -13.66
C CYS A 30 28.50 43.88 -12.54
N HIS A 31 29.47 43.06 -12.98
CA HIS A 31 30.64 42.49 -12.27
C HIS A 31 30.53 41.45 -11.12
N PHE A 32 30.97 40.22 -11.44
CA PHE A 32 31.77 39.35 -10.56
C PHE A 32 33.19 39.93 -10.34
N PRO A 33 33.90 39.58 -9.24
CA PRO A 33 34.99 38.61 -9.37
C PRO A 33 35.12 37.59 -8.20
N LEU A 34 36.10 36.69 -8.33
CA LEU A 34 36.30 35.48 -7.52
C LEU A 34 37.19 35.68 -6.26
N ARG A 35 36.85 34.96 -5.18
CA ARG A 35 37.74 34.26 -4.21
C ARG A 35 36.85 33.50 -3.20
N GLY A 36 37.21 32.36 -2.63
CA GLY A 36 38.46 31.59 -2.73
C GLY A 36 38.93 31.18 -1.33
N GLY A 37 38.55 29.98 -0.87
CA GLY A 37 38.82 29.52 0.50
C GLY A 37 38.65 28.01 0.69
N TYR A 38 39.73 27.27 0.51
CA TYR A 38 39.88 25.91 1.06
C TYR A 38 40.06 26.00 2.57
N LEU A 39 39.51 25.06 3.35
CA LEU A 39 40.23 24.52 4.50
C LEU A 39 39.74 23.12 4.93
N GLN A 40 40.66 22.19 4.68
CA GLN A 40 40.93 20.88 5.27
C GLN A 40 40.20 20.43 6.56
N LEU A 41 40.05 19.11 6.65
CA LEU A 41 39.67 18.28 7.79
C LEU A 41 40.30 18.67 9.14
N GLU A 42 39.60 18.32 10.24
CA GLU A 42 40.19 17.43 11.24
C GLU A 42 39.22 16.29 11.62
N SER A 43 39.73 15.06 11.58
CA SER A 43 39.12 13.89 12.23
C SER A 43 39.95 13.55 13.47
N ARG A 44 39.34 13.51 14.66
CA ARG A 44 40.00 13.00 15.87
C ARG A 44 39.12 12.01 16.63
N HIS A 45 39.67 10.83 16.87
CA HIS A 45 39.17 9.92 17.89
C HIS A 45 39.40 10.52 19.29
N LEU A 46 38.56 10.17 20.28
CA LEU A 46 39.01 9.25 21.33
C LEU A 46 37.86 8.68 22.17
N ALA A 47 38.18 7.61 22.90
CA ALA A 47 37.24 6.73 23.57
C ALA A 47 36.70 7.27 24.92
N SER A 48 35.56 6.72 25.35
CA SER A 48 35.41 5.94 26.60
C SER A 48 34.12 6.23 27.39
N SER A 49 33.33 5.17 27.63
CA SER A 49 32.66 4.87 28.92
C SER A 49 31.85 3.58 28.76
N LEU A 50 32.40 2.44 29.20
CA LEU A 50 31.68 1.16 29.22
C LEU A 50 30.95 0.98 30.56
N GLY A 51 29.66 1.30 30.58
CA GLY A 51 28.79 1.17 31.76
C GLY A 51 28.44 -0.27 32.13
N PHE A 52 29.43 -1.05 32.59
CA PHE A 52 29.21 -2.40 33.11
C PHE A 52 28.26 -2.37 34.33
N ARG A 53 27.08 -2.98 34.20
CA ARG A 53 26.20 -3.30 35.34
C ARG A 53 26.20 -4.79 35.62
N ASN A 54 26.92 -5.19 36.67
CA ASN A 54 26.90 -6.56 37.21
C ASN A 54 25.47 -7.03 37.49
N ARG A 55 25.11 -8.22 37.01
CA ARG A 55 24.09 -9.06 37.64
C ARG A 55 24.79 -10.27 38.25
N LYS A 56 24.67 -10.43 39.57
CA LYS A 56 25.22 -11.60 40.27
C LYS A 56 24.43 -12.84 39.87
N LEU A 57 25.14 -13.91 39.51
CA LEU A 57 24.60 -15.26 39.65
C LEU A 57 24.48 -15.58 41.15
N SER A 58 23.36 -16.15 41.55
CA SER A 58 23.17 -16.72 42.88
C SER A 58 22.36 -17.99 42.73
N ALA A 59 23.03 -19.14 42.77
CA ALA A 59 22.34 -20.40 42.98
C ALA A 59 21.77 -20.44 44.40
N ASN A 60 20.68 -21.17 44.60
CA ASN A 60 20.19 -21.52 45.93
C ASN A 60 19.64 -22.94 45.87
N CYS A 61 20.24 -23.86 46.61
CA CYS A 61 19.84 -25.25 46.66
C CYS A 61 18.95 -25.50 47.88
N TYR A 62 17.81 -26.15 47.68
CA TYR A 62 17.13 -26.93 48.72
C TYR A 62 16.73 -28.27 48.10
N GLY A 63 16.98 -29.35 48.82
CA GLY A 63 16.76 -30.71 48.32
C GLY A 63 16.06 -31.59 49.36
N SER A 64 15.11 -32.40 48.88
CA SER A 64 14.53 -33.60 49.50
C SER A 64 13.57 -34.22 48.47
N GLY A 65 13.61 -35.50 48.11
CA GLY A 65 14.55 -36.56 48.51
C GLY A 65 13.86 -37.73 49.21
N ILE A 66 13.11 -38.55 48.47
CA ILE A 66 12.64 -39.88 48.92
C ILE A 66 12.93 -40.92 47.81
N ARG A 67 13.24 -42.16 48.24
CA ARG A 67 13.59 -43.30 47.38
C ARG A 67 12.36 -44.06 46.88
N ALA A 68 12.55 -44.83 45.81
CA ALA A 68 11.65 -45.91 45.44
C ALA A 68 11.75 -47.11 46.40
N SER A 69 10.71 -47.94 46.43
CA SER A 69 10.80 -49.36 46.76
C SER A 69 9.92 -50.15 45.79
N LEU A 70 10.34 -51.40 45.53
CA LEU A 70 9.46 -52.44 44.99
C LEU A 70 8.52 -52.93 46.11
N ASP A 71 7.39 -53.54 45.77
CA ASP A 71 7.32 -55.01 45.93
C ASP A 71 6.16 -55.68 45.17
N ASN A 72 6.18 -57.01 45.13
CA ASN A 72 5.34 -57.89 44.32
C ASN A 72 4.31 -58.67 45.18
N SER A 73 3.06 -58.85 44.71
CA SER A 73 2.11 -59.85 45.26
C SER A 73 0.86 -60.07 44.39
N SER A 74 0.46 -61.33 44.27
CA SER A 74 -0.88 -61.81 43.83
C SER A 74 -1.38 -62.86 44.83
N PRO A 75 -2.70 -63.01 45.04
CA PRO A 75 -3.37 -64.25 44.61
C PRO A 75 -4.83 -64.07 44.10
N GLY A 76 -5.40 -65.16 43.57
CA GLY A 76 -6.85 -65.28 43.25
C GLY A 76 -7.67 -65.89 44.43
N PRO A 77 -8.75 -66.67 44.21
CA PRO A 77 -9.22 -67.29 42.96
C PRO A 77 -10.78 -67.23 42.69
N ASP A 78 -11.23 -67.93 41.64
CA ASP A 78 -12.57 -68.56 41.42
C ASP A 78 -13.85 -67.68 41.30
N GLU A 79 -14.95 -68.05 40.61
CA GLU A 79 -15.25 -69.25 39.77
C GLU A 79 -16.25 -68.95 38.60
N ASP A 80 -16.77 -70.00 37.95
CA ASP A 80 -18.06 -70.13 37.22
C ASP A 80 -18.19 -70.06 35.67
N LYS A 81 -17.81 -71.18 35.03
CA LYS A 81 -18.66 -72.11 34.23
C LYS A 81 -19.69 -71.57 33.21
N ASN A 82 -19.39 -71.76 31.90
CA ASN A 82 -20.08 -72.68 30.95
C ASN A 82 -19.75 -72.34 29.47
N VAL A 83 -18.99 -73.17 28.73
CA VAL A 83 -19.42 -74.38 28.00
C VAL A 83 -20.35 -74.14 26.81
N SER A 84 -19.77 -74.16 25.60
CA SER A 84 -20.27 -75.00 24.49
C SER A 84 -19.14 -75.34 23.51
N ARG A 85 -19.12 -76.58 23.01
CA ARG A 85 -18.10 -77.07 22.06
C ARG A 85 -18.56 -76.89 20.61
N ARG A 86 -17.68 -76.36 19.75
CA ARG A 86 -17.42 -76.96 18.43
C ARG A 86 -15.92 -76.90 18.12
N GLN A 87 -15.29 -78.07 18.03
CA GLN A 87 -13.95 -78.20 17.48
C GLN A 87 -14.05 -78.32 15.96
N ALA A 88 -13.28 -77.52 15.24
CA ALA A 88 -12.95 -77.76 13.84
C ALA A 88 -11.46 -77.40 13.65
N LEU A 89 -10.67 -78.39 13.27
CA LEU A 89 -9.25 -78.26 12.98
C LEU A 89 -9.06 -77.59 11.62
N LEU A 90 -8.05 -76.71 11.44
CA LEU A 90 -7.16 -76.70 10.25
C LEU A 90 -6.08 -75.60 10.25
N ALA A 91 -4.94 -75.96 9.66
CA ALA A 91 -3.94 -75.14 8.98
C ALA A 91 -3.42 -73.84 9.64
N VAL A 92 -2.17 -73.89 10.11
CA VAL A 92 -1.28 -72.72 10.13
C VAL A 92 -0.94 -72.33 8.69
N LEU A 93 -1.24 -71.08 8.31
CA LEU A 93 -0.63 -70.43 7.15
C LEU A 93 -0.03 -69.08 7.59
N ALA A 94 1.30 -69.01 7.61
CA ALA A 94 2.02 -67.77 7.86
C ALA A 94 1.91 -66.86 6.64
N PHE A 95 0.93 -65.95 6.63
CA PHE A 95 0.86 -64.90 5.63
C PHE A 95 2.01 -63.91 5.85
N THR A 96 3.09 -64.09 5.09
CA THR A 96 4.16 -63.10 4.95
C THR A 96 3.58 -61.86 4.28
N ILE A 97 3.26 -60.82 5.07
CA ILE A 97 2.80 -59.52 4.55
C ILE A 97 3.92 -58.92 3.70
N PRO A 98 3.77 -58.79 2.37
CA PRO A 98 4.83 -58.26 1.52
C PRO A 98 4.80 -56.73 1.60
N GLY A 99 5.75 -56.16 2.34
CA GLY A 99 6.08 -54.74 2.32
C GLY A 99 4.97 -53.79 2.79
N SER A 100 5.11 -53.29 4.01
CA SER A 100 4.40 -52.08 4.45
C SER A 100 4.88 -50.87 3.64
N GLN A 101 4.36 -50.69 2.42
CA GLN A 101 4.50 -49.42 1.72
C GLN A 101 3.76 -48.36 2.53
N VAL A 102 4.53 -47.54 3.24
CA VAL A 102 4.03 -46.32 3.87
C VAL A 102 3.45 -45.47 2.75
N PHE A 103 2.12 -45.38 2.70
CA PHE A 103 1.40 -44.55 1.74
C PHE A 103 1.63 -43.07 2.10
N GLN A 104 2.80 -42.55 1.75
CA GLN A 104 3.05 -41.11 1.80
C GLN A 104 2.13 -40.47 0.76
N PRO A 105 1.22 -39.57 1.16
CA PRO A 105 0.40 -38.85 0.20
C PRO A 105 1.34 -38.03 -0.68
N GLN A 106 1.36 -38.35 -1.99
CA GLN A 106 2.10 -37.61 -3.01
C GLN A 106 1.51 -36.20 -3.12
N ARG A 107 2.00 -35.28 -2.29
CA ARG A 107 1.59 -33.88 -2.26
C ARG A 107 2.01 -33.25 -3.59
N PHE A 108 1.03 -33.01 -4.47
CA PHE A 108 1.28 -32.59 -5.85
C PHE A 108 2.20 -31.36 -5.90
N PRO A 109 3.15 -31.27 -6.87
CA PRO A 109 4.10 -30.16 -6.94
C PRO A 109 3.45 -28.77 -6.90
N GLN A 110 2.25 -28.63 -7.48
CA GLN A 110 1.47 -27.39 -7.45
C GLN A 110 1.04 -26.99 -6.02
N ALA A 111 0.65 -27.96 -5.17
CA ALA A 111 0.27 -27.68 -3.79
C ALA A 111 1.47 -27.25 -2.96
N LEU A 112 2.62 -27.90 -3.15
CA LEU A 112 3.89 -27.52 -2.51
C LEU A 112 4.33 -26.10 -2.92
N ALA A 113 4.16 -25.73 -4.19
CA ALA A 113 4.50 -24.38 -4.68
C ALA A 113 3.58 -23.29 -4.11
N VAL A 114 2.27 -23.56 -3.98
CA VAL A 114 1.31 -22.63 -3.35
C VAL A 114 1.60 -22.46 -1.85
N GLU A 115 1.99 -23.54 -1.16
CA GLU A 115 2.36 -23.48 0.27
C GLU A 115 3.67 -22.70 0.50
N ASP A 116 4.65 -22.81 -0.39
CA ASP A 116 5.88 -22.02 -0.40
C ASP A 116 5.63 -20.54 -0.69
N GLU A 117 4.82 -20.20 -1.70
CA GLU A 117 4.42 -18.81 -1.98
C GLU A 117 3.66 -18.19 -0.79
N GLN A 118 2.69 -18.89 -0.22
CA GLN A 118 1.94 -18.41 0.95
C GLN A 118 2.86 -18.16 2.15
N MET A 119 3.80 -19.06 2.44
CA MET A 119 4.77 -18.89 3.53
C MET A 119 5.69 -17.67 3.31
N LYS A 120 6.07 -17.40 2.05
CA LYS A 120 6.85 -16.23 1.65
C LYS A 120 6.06 -14.93 1.83
N ILE A 121 4.79 -14.89 1.39
CA ILE A 121 3.89 -13.76 1.60
C ILE A 121 3.71 -13.47 3.10
N GLU A 122 3.50 -14.50 3.92
CA GLU A 122 3.36 -14.34 5.38
C GLU A 122 4.63 -13.80 6.04
N LEU A 123 5.83 -14.19 5.58
CA LEU A 123 7.07 -13.59 6.07
C LEU A 123 7.19 -12.12 5.65
N ILE A 124 6.91 -11.79 4.39
CA ILE A 124 6.94 -10.40 3.89
C ILE A 124 5.99 -9.53 4.72
N GLN A 125 4.74 -9.97 4.92
CA GLN A 125 3.75 -9.26 5.73
C GLN A 125 4.19 -9.10 7.20
N ARG A 126 4.81 -10.13 7.79
CA ARG A 126 5.35 -10.10 9.16
C ARG A 126 6.47 -9.08 9.32
N GLU A 127 7.40 -8.99 8.36
CA GLU A 127 8.50 -8.03 8.41
C GLU A 127 8.04 -6.60 8.08
N LEU A 128 7.10 -6.45 7.13
CA LEU A 128 6.42 -5.18 6.87
C LEU A 128 5.74 -4.64 8.13
N LYS A 129 5.02 -5.46 8.90
CA LYS A 129 4.33 -5.05 10.13
C LYS A 129 5.26 -4.54 11.24
N LYS A 130 6.58 -4.81 11.17
CA LYS A 130 7.57 -4.24 12.12
C LYS A 130 8.00 -2.81 11.76
N VAL A 131 7.82 -2.39 10.50
CA VAL A 131 8.35 -1.12 9.97
C VAL A 131 7.24 -0.17 9.50
N LEU A 132 6.13 -0.73 9.02
CA LEU A 132 4.90 -0.05 8.64
C LEU A 132 4.11 0.35 9.89
N SER A 133 3.20 1.31 9.74
CA SER A 133 2.31 1.81 10.78
C SER A 133 1.35 2.80 10.11
N LYS A 134 0.08 2.89 10.50
CA LYS A 134 -0.95 3.78 9.90
C LYS A 134 -0.43 5.12 9.31
N GLY A 135 0.27 5.94 10.10
CA GLY A 135 0.82 7.24 9.64
C GLY A 135 1.95 7.19 8.59
N LYS A 136 2.38 6.00 8.17
CA LYS A 136 3.29 5.74 7.03
C LYS A 136 2.55 5.08 5.85
N SER A 137 1.41 4.44 6.11
CA SER A 137 0.69 3.60 5.14
C SER A 137 0.32 4.36 3.88
N ALA A 138 -0.21 5.58 3.96
CA ALA A 138 -0.55 6.38 2.78
C ALA A 138 0.66 6.62 1.85
N GLY A 139 1.86 6.81 2.41
CA GLY A 139 3.09 6.95 1.63
C GLY A 139 3.57 5.65 0.99
N VAL A 140 3.32 4.52 1.63
CA VAL A 140 3.66 3.17 1.10
C VAL A 140 2.64 2.70 0.07
N LEU A 141 1.35 2.97 0.26
CA LEU A 141 0.31 2.72 -0.74
C LEU A 141 0.58 3.55 -2.01
N ARG A 142 0.90 4.84 -1.85
CA ARG A 142 1.32 5.70 -2.96
C ARG A 142 2.52 5.14 -3.72
N LEU A 143 3.49 4.51 -3.04
CA LEU A 143 4.64 3.90 -3.71
C LEU A 143 4.20 2.83 -4.72
N SER A 144 3.26 1.95 -4.34
CA SER A 144 2.72 0.91 -5.21
C SER A 144 1.91 1.48 -6.39
N PHE A 145 1.19 2.58 -6.17
CA PHE A 145 0.46 3.29 -7.23
C PHE A 145 1.41 3.99 -8.22
N HIS A 146 2.57 4.47 -7.78
CA HIS A 146 3.56 5.10 -8.67
C HIS A 146 4.35 4.05 -9.48
N ASP A 147 4.71 2.90 -8.89
CA ASP A 147 5.45 1.84 -9.60
C ASP A 147 4.57 1.17 -10.67
N ALA A 148 3.32 0.83 -10.34
CA ALA A 148 2.36 0.33 -11.34
C ALA A 148 1.85 1.39 -12.32
N GLY A 149 1.89 2.66 -11.93
CA GLY A 149 1.26 3.77 -12.65
C GLY A 149 1.94 4.11 -13.97
N THR A 150 3.19 3.68 -14.19
CA THR A 150 3.96 3.92 -15.43
C THR A 150 3.45 3.13 -16.64
N PHE A 151 2.62 2.10 -16.46
CA PHE A 151 2.19 1.22 -17.56
C PHE A 151 1.46 1.97 -18.70
N ASP A 152 1.55 1.44 -19.91
CA ASP A 152 0.75 1.88 -21.06
C ASP A 152 0.54 0.72 -22.03
N SER A 153 -0.72 0.40 -22.36
CA SER A 153 -1.04 -0.71 -23.26
C SER A 153 -0.74 -0.41 -24.74
N SER A 154 -0.43 0.84 -25.11
CA SER A 154 -0.15 1.22 -26.50
C SER A 154 1.27 0.86 -26.95
N ASP A 155 2.24 0.86 -26.04
CA ASP A 155 3.63 0.45 -26.28
C ASP A 155 4.11 -0.72 -25.37
N ASN A 156 3.26 -1.16 -24.43
CA ASN A 156 3.55 -2.21 -23.45
C ASN A 156 4.82 -1.93 -22.62
N SER A 157 5.07 -0.65 -22.33
CA SER A 157 6.06 -0.18 -21.37
C SER A 157 5.47 -0.03 -19.97
N GLY A 158 6.33 0.02 -18.94
CA GLY A 158 5.95 0.31 -17.56
C GLY A 158 5.21 -0.80 -16.79
N GLY A 159 4.67 -0.43 -15.63
CA GLY A 159 3.90 -1.28 -14.72
C GLY A 159 4.72 -1.84 -13.56
N MET A 160 4.08 -2.64 -12.70
CA MET A 160 4.66 -3.06 -11.41
C MET A 160 5.92 -3.92 -11.60
N ASN A 161 7.09 -3.28 -11.53
CA ASN A 161 8.37 -3.82 -11.96
C ASN A 161 9.58 -3.28 -11.15
N GLY A 162 9.37 -2.37 -10.18
CA GLY A 162 10.45 -1.82 -9.35
C GLY A 162 11.26 -0.68 -10.00
N SER A 163 10.91 -0.23 -11.20
CA SER A 163 11.53 0.90 -11.93
C SER A 163 11.59 2.17 -11.09
N LEU A 164 10.60 2.38 -10.21
CA LEU A 164 10.46 3.56 -9.37
C LEU A 164 11.70 3.87 -8.52
N LEU A 165 12.54 2.87 -8.23
CA LEU A 165 13.83 3.07 -7.54
C LEU A 165 14.82 3.94 -8.34
N PHE A 166 14.75 3.91 -9.67
CA PHE A 166 15.55 4.73 -10.59
C PHE A 166 14.93 6.10 -10.86
N GLU A 167 13.71 6.36 -10.35
CA GLU A 167 12.86 7.48 -10.73
C GLU A 167 12.59 8.45 -9.57
N LEU A 168 13.24 8.24 -8.43
CA LEU A 168 13.02 8.99 -7.19
C LEU A 168 13.41 10.48 -7.26
N GLU A 169 13.99 10.95 -8.37
CA GLU A 169 14.31 12.36 -8.63
C GLU A 169 13.25 13.07 -9.50
N ARG A 170 12.30 12.32 -10.10
CA ARG A 170 11.21 12.89 -10.91
C ARG A 170 10.23 13.72 -10.05
N PRO A 171 9.63 14.81 -10.57
CA PRO A 171 8.68 15.64 -9.83
C PRO A 171 7.50 14.85 -9.25
N GLU A 172 6.92 13.94 -10.02
CA GLU A 172 5.84 13.05 -9.59
C GLU A 172 6.29 12.11 -8.47
N SER A 173 7.55 11.68 -8.44
CA SER A 173 8.12 10.80 -7.40
C SER A 173 8.50 11.53 -6.10
N ALA A 174 8.26 12.83 -6.00
CA ALA A 174 8.64 13.64 -4.85
C ALA A 174 8.20 13.03 -3.50
N GLY A 175 9.15 12.89 -2.59
CA GLY A 175 8.95 12.36 -1.23
C GLY A 175 8.96 10.84 -1.11
N LEU A 176 8.94 10.07 -2.21
CA LEU A 176 8.91 8.60 -2.18
C LEU A 176 10.21 7.95 -1.68
N GLN A 177 11.30 8.73 -1.51
CA GLN A 177 12.51 8.26 -0.84
C GLN A 177 12.25 7.90 0.64
N ARG A 178 11.17 8.42 1.26
CA ARG A 178 10.77 8.08 2.64
C ARG A 178 10.18 6.66 2.75
N PRO A 179 9.10 6.28 2.02
CA PRO A 179 8.58 4.92 2.03
C PRO A 179 9.60 3.88 1.53
N ILE A 180 10.44 4.19 0.54
CA ILE A 180 11.55 3.29 0.14
C ILE A 180 12.47 2.97 1.34
N LYS A 181 12.87 3.97 2.14
CA LYS A 181 13.67 3.77 3.37
C LYS A 181 12.94 3.05 4.51
N VAL A 182 11.61 2.88 4.43
CA VAL A 182 10.84 1.98 5.31
C VAL A 182 10.94 0.56 4.78
N LEU A 183 10.67 0.34 3.48
CA LEU A 183 10.70 -0.99 2.86
C LEU A 183 12.09 -1.61 2.85
N GLN A 184 13.16 -0.81 2.66
CA GLN A 184 14.56 -1.26 2.77
C GLN A 184 14.86 -1.99 4.09
N LYS A 185 14.18 -1.62 5.19
CA LYS A 185 14.37 -2.26 6.50
C LYS A 185 13.71 -3.64 6.57
N ALA A 186 12.50 -3.79 6.00
CA ALA A 186 11.85 -5.10 5.90
C ALA A 186 12.59 -6.01 4.91
N LYS A 187 12.95 -5.49 3.72
CA LYS A 187 13.67 -6.21 2.68
C LYS A 187 14.91 -6.93 3.22
N LYS A 188 15.74 -6.22 3.97
CA LYS A 188 16.96 -6.77 4.58
C LYS A 188 16.70 -8.00 5.45
N GLU A 189 15.61 -8.03 6.22
CA GLU A 189 15.30 -9.15 7.11
C GLU A 189 14.58 -10.30 6.37
N ILE A 190 13.80 -10.00 5.33
CA ILE A 190 13.21 -10.99 4.41
C ILE A 190 14.31 -11.73 3.62
N GLU A 191 15.32 -11.00 3.14
CA GLU A 191 16.45 -11.53 2.36
C GLU A 191 17.39 -12.46 3.16
N LEU A 192 17.25 -12.52 4.49
CA LEU A 192 17.89 -13.56 5.31
C LEU A 192 17.26 -14.95 5.13
N ALA A 193 16.03 -15.02 4.59
CA ALA A 193 15.29 -16.25 4.34
C ALA A 193 15.19 -16.59 2.85
N PHE A 194 14.86 -15.61 1.99
CA PHE A 194 14.79 -15.81 0.54
C PHE A 194 14.94 -14.49 -0.24
N PRO A 195 15.48 -14.51 -1.48
CA PRO A 195 15.52 -13.33 -2.33
C PRO A 195 14.11 -12.91 -2.77
N VAL A 196 13.77 -11.64 -2.54
CA VAL A 196 12.51 -11.02 -2.97
C VAL A 196 12.81 -9.88 -3.95
N SER A 197 12.00 -9.68 -4.99
CA SER A 197 12.14 -8.52 -5.88
C SER A 197 11.68 -7.23 -5.19
N TRP A 198 12.13 -6.08 -5.67
CA TRP A 198 11.53 -4.80 -5.32
C TRP A 198 10.09 -4.70 -5.81
N ALA A 199 9.79 -5.18 -7.02
CA ALA A 199 8.45 -5.26 -7.58
C ALA A 199 7.46 -6.01 -6.66
N ASP A 200 7.82 -7.22 -6.20
CA ASP A 200 6.97 -7.98 -5.25
C ASP A 200 6.84 -7.29 -3.91
N LEU A 201 7.95 -6.75 -3.36
CA LEU A 201 7.91 -6.07 -2.08
C LEU A 201 7.05 -4.81 -2.12
N ILE A 202 7.10 -4.03 -3.19
CA ILE A 202 6.27 -2.82 -3.39
C ILE A 202 4.80 -3.20 -3.58
N ALA A 203 4.50 -4.26 -4.34
CA ALA A 203 3.14 -4.76 -4.53
C ALA A 203 2.50 -5.22 -3.21
N VAL A 204 3.21 -6.04 -2.42
CA VAL A 204 2.73 -6.55 -1.13
C VAL A 204 2.69 -5.43 -0.07
N ALA A 205 3.62 -4.46 -0.12
CA ALA A 205 3.65 -3.37 0.86
C ALA A 205 2.45 -2.42 0.77
N GLY A 206 1.92 -2.11 -0.41
CA GLY A 206 0.71 -1.31 -0.54
C GLY A 206 -0.55 -2.06 -0.06
N ALA A 207 -0.66 -3.36 -0.34
CA ALA A 207 -1.71 -4.21 0.21
C ALA A 207 -1.64 -4.27 1.75
N ALA A 208 -0.44 -4.41 2.32
CA ALA A 208 -0.20 -4.33 3.76
C ALA A 208 -0.50 -2.94 4.33
N ALA A 209 -0.32 -1.86 3.57
CA ALA A 209 -0.64 -0.49 3.98
C ALA A 209 -2.15 -0.23 4.08
N VAL A 210 -2.94 -0.82 3.18
CA VAL A 210 -4.42 -0.80 3.26
C VAL A 210 -4.88 -1.56 4.51
N LEU A 211 -4.39 -2.78 4.72
CA LEU A 211 -4.74 -3.62 5.88
C LEU A 211 -4.28 -3.03 7.22
N GLU A 212 -3.10 -2.40 7.27
CA GLU A 212 -2.61 -1.68 8.45
C GLU A 212 -3.50 -0.48 8.80
N CYS A 213 -4.24 0.10 7.83
CA CYS A 213 -5.25 1.14 8.04
C CYS A 213 -6.68 0.59 8.22
N ASP A 214 -6.85 -0.66 8.66
CA ASP A 214 -8.14 -1.34 8.87
C ASP A 214 -8.97 -1.62 7.59
N GLY A 215 -8.35 -1.48 6.40
CA GLY A 215 -8.97 -1.78 5.10
C GLY A 215 -9.02 -3.27 4.75
N PRO A 216 -9.47 -3.63 3.53
CA PRO A 216 -9.59 -5.02 3.11
C PRO A 216 -8.26 -5.77 3.03
N VAL A 217 -8.31 -7.09 3.21
CA VAL A 217 -7.20 -7.99 2.86
C VAL A 217 -7.16 -8.11 1.33
N ILE A 218 -6.04 -7.72 0.72
CA ILE A 218 -5.86 -7.76 -0.73
C ILE A 218 -4.88 -8.88 -1.12
N PRO A 219 -5.27 -9.84 -1.98
CA PRO A 219 -4.41 -10.94 -2.38
C PRO A 219 -3.35 -10.44 -3.39
N VAL A 220 -2.07 -10.65 -3.08
CA VAL A 220 -0.94 -10.30 -3.95
C VAL A 220 -0.02 -11.51 -4.06
N ARG A 221 0.01 -12.14 -5.25
CA ARG A 221 0.97 -13.20 -5.59
C ARG A 221 2.40 -12.64 -5.75
N LEU A 222 3.40 -13.51 -5.75
CA LEU A 222 4.82 -13.18 -5.94
C LEU A 222 5.32 -13.58 -7.33
N GLY A 223 6.63 -13.45 -7.56
CA GLY A 223 7.33 -13.87 -8.77
C GLY A 223 7.55 -12.76 -9.79
N ARG A 224 7.38 -11.48 -9.42
CA ARG A 224 7.70 -10.35 -10.31
C ARG A 224 9.20 -10.18 -10.46
N LEU A 225 9.61 -9.83 -11.68
CA LEU A 225 11.00 -9.46 -12.00
C LEU A 225 11.21 -7.95 -11.82
N ASP A 226 12.38 -7.59 -11.26
CA ASP A 226 12.81 -6.21 -11.17
C ASP A 226 13.31 -5.67 -12.52
N ALA A 227 12.99 -4.41 -12.82
CA ALA A 227 13.57 -3.66 -13.92
C ALA A 227 15.04 -3.30 -13.66
N SER A 228 15.80 -3.16 -14.75
CA SER A 228 17.23 -2.78 -14.72
C SER A 228 17.47 -1.28 -14.94
N GLY A 229 16.42 -0.45 -14.85
CA GLY A 229 16.43 0.98 -15.12
C GLY A 229 15.03 1.59 -15.01
N PRO A 230 14.87 2.90 -15.25
CA PRO A 230 13.59 3.61 -15.17
C PRO A 230 12.67 3.32 -16.36
N ASP A 231 11.37 3.46 -16.13
CA ASP A 231 10.33 3.48 -17.16
C ASP A 231 10.24 4.84 -17.88
N PRO A 232 9.51 4.95 -19.01
CA PRO A 232 9.33 6.22 -19.73
C PRO A 232 8.65 7.33 -18.90
N GLU A 233 9.04 8.58 -19.17
CA GLU A 233 8.48 9.77 -18.52
C GLU A 233 7.10 10.15 -19.07
N GLY A 234 6.35 10.96 -18.31
CA GLY A 234 5.04 11.46 -18.72
C GLY A 234 3.91 10.40 -18.71
N LYS A 235 4.16 9.21 -18.15
CA LYS A 235 3.19 8.11 -18.08
C LYS A 235 2.19 8.25 -16.92
N MET A 236 2.47 9.06 -15.91
CA MET A 236 1.59 9.27 -14.74
C MET A 236 0.46 10.28 -15.03
N PRO A 237 -0.76 10.10 -14.47
CA PRO A 237 -1.83 11.09 -14.59
C PRO A 237 -1.53 12.36 -13.77
N GLU A 238 -1.76 13.53 -14.36
CA GLU A 238 -1.60 14.82 -13.67
C GLU A 238 -2.75 15.09 -12.67
N GLU A 239 -2.45 15.78 -11.56
CA GLU A 239 -3.45 16.16 -10.55
C GLU A 239 -4.51 17.19 -11.04
N THR A 240 -4.33 17.69 -12.28
CA THR A 240 -5.09 18.74 -12.96
C THR A 240 -6.00 18.27 -14.10
N LEU A 241 -5.98 16.98 -14.49
CA LEU A 241 -6.78 16.45 -15.61
C LEU A 241 -8.29 16.61 -15.39
N THR A 242 -9.04 16.85 -16.46
CA THR A 242 -10.50 16.70 -16.45
C THR A 242 -10.91 15.22 -16.32
N ALA A 243 -12.13 14.94 -15.89
CA ALA A 243 -12.63 13.57 -15.78
C ALA A 243 -12.56 12.80 -17.11
N SER A 244 -12.82 13.45 -18.25
CA SER A 244 -12.72 12.83 -19.59
C SER A 244 -11.28 12.48 -19.98
N GLU A 245 -10.30 13.27 -19.56
CA GLU A 245 -8.87 12.97 -19.79
C GLU A 245 -8.38 11.89 -18.83
N LEU A 246 -8.77 11.98 -17.56
CA LEU A 246 -8.43 10.97 -16.55
C LEU A 246 -9.00 9.59 -16.93
N LYS A 247 -10.27 9.52 -17.35
CA LYS A 247 -10.87 8.29 -17.90
C LYS A 247 -10.07 7.74 -19.07
N ARG A 248 -9.63 8.59 -20.02
CA ARG A 248 -8.78 8.17 -21.15
C ARG A 248 -7.43 7.61 -20.68
N THR A 249 -6.78 8.26 -19.72
CA THR A 249 -5.47 7.84 -19.17
C THR A 249 -5.57 6.54 -18.36
N PHE A 250 -6.70 6.25 -17.72
CA PHE A 250 -6.95 4.95 -17.08
C PHE A 250 -7.35 3.87 -18.10
N GLN A 251 -8.08 4.22 -19.16
CA GLN A 251 -8.43 3.30 -20.25
C GLN A 251 -7.19 2.83 -21.04
N SER A 252 -6.21 3.70 -21.32
CA SER A 252 -4.92 3.30 -21.93
C SER A 252 -4.02 2.48 -21.00
N LYS A 253 -4.42 2.32 -19.73
CA LYS A 253 -3.80 1.43 -18.74
C LYS A 253 -4.63 0.15 -18.50
N GLY A 254 -5.71 -0.03 -19.25
CA GLY A 254 -6.60 -1.19 -19.19
C GLY A 254 -7.68 -1.13 -18.11
N PHE A 255 -7.94 0.03 -17.49
CA PHE A 255 -8.98 0.20 -16.46
C PHE A 255 -10.25 0.85 -17.01
N SER A 256 -11.39 0.36 -16.54
CA SER A 256 -12.70 0.99 -16.71
C SER A 256 -12.89 2.19 -15.77
N THR A 257 -13.94 2.99 -16.00
CA THR A 257 -14.32 4.10 -15.13
C THR A 257 -14.63 3.65 -13.69
N GLN A 258 -15.30 2.50 -13.54
CA GLN A 258 -15.60 1.88 -12.23
C GLN A 258 -14.33 1.55 -11.44
N GLU A 259 -13.33 1.01 -12.13
CA GLU A 259 -12.01 0.67 -11.60
C GLU A 259 -11.17 1.92 -11.27
N MET A 260 -11.21 2.94 -12.12
CA MET A 260 -10.59 4.25 -11.86
C MET A 260 -11.15 4.87 -10.58
N VAL A 261 -12.48 4.98 -10.46
CA VAL A 261 -13.15 5.58 -9.29
C VAL A 261 -12.88 4.76 -8.02
N ALA A 262 -12.82 3.43 -8.11
CA ALA A 262 -12.39 2.59 -6.99
C ALA A 262 -10.94 2.92 -6.58
N LEU A 263 -9.98 2.93 -7.52
CA LEU A 263 -8.58 3.25 -7.24
C LEU A 263 -8.40 4.64 -6.62
N SER A 264 -9.17 5.65 -7.05
CA SER A 264 -9.16 6.99 -6.45
C SER A 264 -9.55 6.99 -4.96
N GLY A 265 -10.32 5.99 -4.51
CA GLY A 265 -10.64 5.77 -3.09
C GLY A 265 -9.42 5.60 -2.17
N ALA A 266 -8.22 5.31 -2.72
CA ALA A 266 -6.96 5.34 -1.97
C ALA A 266 -6.66 6.70 -1.31
N HIS A 267 -7.25 7.80 -1.81
CA HIS A 267 -7.15 9.13 -1.20
C HIS A 267 -7.90 9.29 0.13
N THR A 268 -8.65 8.28 0.59
CA THR A 268 -9.25 8.27 1.94
C THR A 268 -8.19 8.24 3.06
N ILE A 269 -6.96 7.78 2.77
CA ILE A 269 -5.83 7.85 3.72
C ILE A 269 -4.78 8.89 3.31
N GLY A 270 -4.12 9.47 4.31
CA GLY A 270 -3.13 10.53 4.13
C GLY A 270 -3.71 11.92 3.92
N ASN A 271 -2.86 12.84 3.45
CA ASN A 271 -3.06 14.28 3.67
C ASN A 271 -3.91 14.98 2.59
N LYS A 272 -4.82 14.27 1.89
CA LYS A 272 -5.72 14.87 0.87
C LYS A 272 -6.98 15.51 1.48
N GLY A 273 -7.20 15.38 2.79
CA GLY A 273 -8.28 16.04 3.53
C GLY A 273 -9.58 15.25 3.67
N PHE A 274 -9.57 13.98 3.24
CA PHE A 274 -10.72 13.08 3.36
C PHE A 274 -10.67 12.31 4.69
N GLY A 275 -11.72 12.44 5.51
CA GLY A 275 -11.95 11.61 6.69
C GLY A 275 -10.81 11.61 7.71
N ASN A 276 -10.49 10.41 8.20
CA ASN A 276 -9.36 10.17 9.10
C ASN A 276 -8.16 9.66 8.27
N PRO A 277 -7.03 10.39 8.20
CA PRO A 277 -5.90 10.05 7.33
C PRO A 277 -5.18 8.73 7.67
N ASN A 278 -5.62 8.02 8.71
CA ASN A 278 -5.09 6.75 9.21
C ASN A 278 -6.10 5.58 9.11
N LEU A 279 -7.28 5.78 8.53
CA LEU A 279 -8.36 4.80 8.42
C LEU A 279 -8.76 4.63 6.95
N PHE A 280 -8.74 3.39 6.46
CA PHE A 280 -9.15 3.07 5.10
C PHE A 280 -10.64 2.70 5.09
N ASP A 281 -11.49 3.69 4.85
CA ASP A 281 -12.96 3.62 4.86
C ASP A 281 -13.55 4.18 3.55
N ASN A 282 -14.87 4.38 3.47
CA ASN A 282 -15.49 5.08 2.33
C ASN A 282 -15.68 6.61 2.55
N SER A 283 -14.99 7.23 3.52
CA SER A 283 -15.11 8.67 3.82
C SER A 283 -14.78 9.54 2.59
N TYR A 284 -13.82 9.14 1.76
CA TYR A 284 -13.51 9.78 0.47
C TYR A 284 -14.77 10.05 -0.37
N PHE A 285 -15.56 9.02 -0.66
CA PHE A 285 -16.74 9.13 -1.50
C PHE A 285 -17.87 9.90 -0.81
N GLN A 286 -18.05 9.70 0.50
CA GLN A 286 -19.05 10.43 1.30
C GLN A 286 -18.77 11.93 1.33
N ILE A 287 -17.50 12.34 1.39
CA ILE A 287 -17.09 13.75 1.37
C ILE A 287 -17.13 14.33 -0.05
N LEU A 288 -16.82 13.54 -1.09
CA LEU A 288 -17.01 13.98 -2.48
C LEU A 288 -18.46 14.38 -2.80
N LEU A 289 -19.46 13.74 -2.17
CA LEU A 289 -20.86 14.14 -2.31
C LEU A 289 -21.23 15.45 -1.55
N GLN A 290 -20.40 15.90 -0.61
CA GLN A 290 -20.66 17.06 0.26
C GLN A 290 -20.09 18.37 -0.33
N LYS A 291 -20.72 18.86 -1.40
CA LYS A 291 -20.42 20.19 -1.98
C LYS A 291 -20.97 21.31 -1.08
N PRO A 292 -20.24 22.42 -0.83
CA PRO A 292 -18.92 22.76 -1.33
C PRO A 292 -17.76 22.29 -0.43
N TRP A 293 -16.69 21.77 -1.04
CA TRP A 293 -15.55 21.14 -0.36
C TRP A 293 -14.53 22.13 0.25
N LYS A 294 -14.94 22.90 1.25
CA LYS A 294 -14.07 23.82 2.00
C LYS A 294 -13.57 23.21 3.30
N ILE A 295 -12.29 23.46 3.63
CA ILE A 295 -11.80 23.41 5.01
C ILE A 295 -11.68 24.87 5.49
N GLY A 296 -12.22 25.17 6.67
CA GLY A 296 -11.94 26.42 7.38
C GLY A 296 -13.10 27.41 7.49
N GLY A 297 -12.96 28.31 8.47
CA GLY A 297 -13.85 29.43 8.76
C GLY A 297 -13.42 30.74 8.09
N PRO A 298 -13.95 31.90 8.53
CA PRO A 298 -13.69 33.19 7.88
C PRO A 298 -12.23 33.64 7.85
N ASP A 299 -11.41 33.19 8.80
CA ASP A 299 -9.99 33.59 8.94
C ASP A 299 -9.01 32.69 8.16
N ASP A 300 -9.48 31.55 7.63
CA ASP A 300 -8.66 30.56 6.93
C ASP A 300 -8.46 30.94 5.45
N GLY A 301 -7.52 31.86 5.21
CA GLY A 301 -7.34 32.58 3.95
C GLY A 301 -7.13 31.73 2.68
N MET A 302 -8.21 31.49 1.94
CA MET A 302 -8.27 31.17 0.49
C MET A 302 -7.47 29.97 -0.04
N THR A 303 -6.92 29.10 0.81
CA THR A 303 -5.89 28.10 0.39
C THR A 303 -6.14 26.66 0.85
N SER A 304 -7.37 26.31 1.23
CA SER A 304 -7.71 25.06 1.94
C SER A 304 -8.92 24.31 1.35
N MET A 305 -8.78 23.86 0.08
CA MET A 305 -9.75 22.96 -0.57
C MET A 305 -9.50 21.50 -0.19
N ILE A 306 -10.56 20.69 -0.04
CA ILE A 306 -10.42 19.21 0.09
C ILE A 306 -10.15 18.60 -1.30
N GLY A 307 -9.21 17.66 -1.35
CA GLY A 307 -8.90 16.87 -2.55
C GLY A 307 -8.20 17.63 -3.68
N LEU A 308 -7.88 16.89 -4.73
CA LEU A 308 -7.31 17.38 -5.99
C LEU A 308 -8.36 17.96 -6.94
N ALA A 309 -7.91 18.55 -8.06
CA ALA A 309 -8.81 18.93 -9.13
C ALA A 309 -9.44 17.69 -9.79
N THR A 310 -8.65 16.63 -9.99
CA THR A 310 -9.13 15.30 -10.42
C THR A 310 -10.19 14.71 -9.47
N ASP A 311 -9.95 14.72 -8.14
CA ASP A 311 -10.93 14.24 -7.15
C ASP A 311 -12.29 14.94 -7.27
N ARG A 312 -12.27 16.27 -7.48
CA ARG A 312 -13.51 17.04 -7.69
C ARG A 312 -14.16 16.75 -9.04
N ALA A 313 -13.36 16.55 -10.09
CA ALA A 313 -13.87 16.18 -11.41
C ALA A 313 -14.63 14.83 -11.41
N LEU A 314 -14.23 13.85 -10.59
CA LEU A 314 -14.98 12.61 -10.36
C LEU A 314 -16.40 12.85 -9.82
N ALA A 315 -16.62 13.95 -9.10
CA ALA A 315 -17.92 14.31 -8.55
C ALA A 315 -18.74 15.27 -9.43
N ASP A 316 -18.18 15.71 -10.56
CA ASP A 316 -18.82 16.56 -11.58
C ASP A 316 -19.12 15.80 -12.89
N ASP A 317 -18.46 14.66 -13.16
CA ASP A 317 -18.75 13.75 -14.28
C ASP A 317 -19.83 12.71 -13.92
N GLU A 318 -20.85 12.56 -14.76
CA GLU A 318 -22.05 11.75 -14.48
C GLU A 318 -21.75 10.25 -14.28
N GLU A 319 -20.88 9.69 -15.11
CA GLU A 319 -20.46 8.28 -15.09
C GLU A 319 -19.61 7.98 -13.84
N CYS A 320 -18.71 8.89 -13.47
CA CYS A 320 -17.93 8.77 -12.24
C CYS A 320 -18.82 8.91 -11.00
N LEU A 321 -19.78 9.85 -11.03
CA LEU A 321 -20.66 10.16 -9.92
C LEU A 321 -21.64 9.01 -9.59
N GLU A 322 -21.99 8.15 -10.55
CA GLU A 322 -22.70 6.90 -10.27
C GLU A 322 -21.88 5.99 -9.33
N TRP A 323 -20.61 5.73 -9.66
CA TRP A 323 -19.73 4.91 -8.83
C TRP A 323 -19.37 5.55 -7.49
N VAL A 324 -19.19 6.88 -7.44
CA VAL A 324 -19.02 7.63 -6.18
C VAL A 324 -20.24 7.43 -5.27
N ARG A 325 -21.47 7.45 -5.79
CA ARG A 325 -22.69 7.19 -4.99
C ARG A 325 -22.74 5.75 -4.47
N VAL A 326 -22.39 4.76 -5.31
CA VAL A 326 -22.33 3.34 -4.89
C VAL A 326 -21.35 3.15 -3.73
N TYR A 327 -20.11 3.64 -3.87
CA TYR A 327 -19.09 3.46 -2.84
C TYR A 327 -19.33 4.30 -1.58
N ALA A 328 -19.96 5.48 -1.69
CA ALA A 328 -20.38 6.27 -0.52
C ALA A 328 -21.47 5.59 0.31
N ALA A 329 -22.37 4.83 -0.35
CA ALA A 329 -23.46 4.10 0.29
C ALA A 329 -23.02 2.73 0.85
N ASP A 330 -22.09 2.03 0.19
CA ASP A 330 -21.65 0.68 0.56
C ASP A 330 -20.11 0.55 0.60
N GLN A 331 -19.57 0.58 1.83
CA GLN A 331 -18.14 0.35 2.07
C GLN A 331 -17.71 -1.11 1.77
N GLY A 332 -18.60 -2.10 1.94
CA GLY A 332 -18.30 -3.50 1.64
C GLY A 332 -18.14 -3.73 0.13
N ARG A 333 -18.96 -3.06 -0.67
CA ARG A 333 -18.79 -2.99 -2.12
C ARG A 333 -17.52 -2.26 -2.52
N PHE A 334 -17.24 -1.09 -1.94
CA PHE A 334 -15.98 -0.38 -2.17
C PHE A 334 -14.75 -1.26 -1.86
N PHE A 335 -14.73 -1.93 -0.71
CA PHE A 335 -13.62 -2.80 -0.30
C PHE A 335 -13.41 -3.99 -1.25
N THR A 336 -14.51 -4.58 -1.74
CA THR A 336 -14.47 -5.70 -2.69
C THR A 336 -13.89 -5.24 -4.03
N ASP A 337 -14.43 -4.16 -4.59
CA ASP A 337 -14.00 -3.62 -5.88
C ASP A 337 -12.57 -3.07 -5.80
N PHE A 338 -12.21 -2.39 -4.70
CA PHE A 338 -10.84 -1.90 -4.45
C PHE A 338 -9.82 -3.03 -4.38
N SER A 339 -10.14 -4.14 -3.68
CA SER A 339 -9.25 -5.29 -3.57
C SER A 339 -8.99 -5.94 -4.95
N ALA A 340 -10.06 -6.10 -5.75
CA ALA A 340 -9.95 -6.64 -7.11
C ALA A 340 -9.12 -5.74 -8.03
N VAL A 341 -9.40 -4.43 -8.06
CA VAL A 341 -8.67 -3.50 -8.94
C VAL A 341 -7.24 -3.22 -8.47
N TYR A 342 -6.95 -3.24 -7.17
CA TYR A 342 -5.57 -3.17 -6.69
C TYR A 342 -4.78 -4.42 -7.14
N THR A 343 -5.38 -5.61 -7.04
CA THR A 343 -4.75 -6.85 -7.52
C THR A 343 -4.47 -6.80 -9.02
N LYS A 344 -5.38 -6.21 -9.81
CA LYS A 344 -5.16 -5.92 -11.23
C LYS A 344 -4.00 -4.92 -11.41
N LEU A 345 -4.02 -3.77 -10.73
CA LEU A 345 -3.01 -2.73 -10.79
C LEU A 345 -1.59 -3.25 -10.54
N VAL A 346 -1.39 -4.05 -9.48
CA VAL A 346 -0.07 -4.62 -9.17
C VAL A 346 0.33 -5.81 -10.05
N ASN A 347 -0.50 -6.19 -11.01
CA ASN A 347 -0.19 -7.19 -12.03
C ASN A 347 -0.02 -6.57 -13.44
N THR A 348 -0.53 -5.36 -13.66
CA THR A 348 -0.41 -4.60 -14.89
C THR A 348 1.08 -4.31 -15.22
N GLY A 349 1.50 -4.63 -16.45
CA GLY A 349 2.87 -4.48 -16.97
C GLY A 349 3.94 -5.41 -16.35
N ALA A 350 3.63 -6.07 -15.24
CA ALA A 350 4.56 -6.91 -14.51
C ALA A 350 5.08 -8.09 -15.35
N ARG A 351 6.39 -8.36 -15.26
CA ARG A 351 7.06 -9.53 -15.85
C ARG A 351 7.31 -10.58 -14.77
N TRP A 352 7.21 -11.86 -15.11
CA TRP A 352 7.09 -12.94 -14.12
C TRP A 352 8.10 -14.07 -14.33
N THR A 353 8.47 -14.75 -13.24
CA THR A 353 9.21 -16.02 -13.26
C THR A 353 8.55 -17.03 -12.30
N PRO A 354 8.02 -18.16 -12.81
CA PRO A 354 7.85 -18.48 -14.23
C PRO A 354 6.93 -17.47 -14.95
N PRO A 355 7.01 -17.37 -16.29
CA PRO A 355 6.07 -16.58 -17.08
C PRO A 355 4.62 -16.98 -16.79
N GLN A 356 3.68 -16.06 -16.99
CA GLN A 356 2.26 -16.41 -17.02
C GLN A 356 1.97 -17.33 -18.22
N ALA A 357 1.00 -18.23 -18.06
CA ALA A 357 0.58 -19.22 -19.04
C ALA A 357 -0.68 -18.75 -19.80
#